data_AF-A0A328QYG3-F1
#
_entry.id   AF-A0A328QYG3-F1
#
_cell.length_a   1.000
_cell.length_b   1.000
_cell.length_c   1.000
_cell.angle_alpha   90.00
_cell.angle_beta   90.00
_cell.angle_gamma   90.00
#
_symmetry.space_group_name_H-M   'P 1'
#
loop_
_entity.id
_entity.type
_entity.pdbx_description
1 polymer ?
#
loop_
_entity_poly.entity_id
_entity_poly.type
_entity_poly.pdbx_seq_one_letter_code
_entity_poly.pdbx_strand_id
1 'polypeptide(L)'
;MLSIHSQGLPLPSFYDEQQIARVWDIQYCARARDAKLWAADYDIQPSLSDQTKIGLLLIDVQNAFCIPDFDLFVSGASGMAAVEDNQRLCSFIYRHLDMITDTFALLNTHLMYQQLYPSSLHKPFCDVSNNEKLESSNVRQENKGNRYGIEIDEDVCSMVQWPYSGLLAGEGHSLVSSVEEALFFHSMVRQNSTYFSIKGDVKNVLKDRKMGLFHFVPWIEKY
;
A
#
# COMPACT_ATOMS: atom_id res chain seq x y z
N MET A 1 21.93 16.69 -13.94
CA MET A 1 22.76 16.88 -12.74
C MET A 1 21.95 16.30 -11.59
N LEU A 2 22.38 15.18 -11.01
CA LEU A 2 21.77 14.69 -9.77
C LEU A 2 22.03 15.75 -8.70
N SER A 3 21.00 16.33 -8.10
CA SER A 3 21.18 17.24 -6.95
C SER A 3 21.80 16.42 -5.82
N ILE A 4 23.06 16.71 -5.50
CA ILE A 4 23.86 15.94 -4.55
C ILE A 4 23.57 16.46 -3.14
N HIS A 5 22.35 16.28 -2.65
CA HIS A 5 22.10 16.36 -1.22
C HIS A 5 22.53 15.02 -0.61
N SER A 6 23.70 14.98 0.04
CA SER A 6 24.20 13.78 0.73
C SER A 6 23.26 13.26 1.85
N GLN A 7 22.21 14.01 2.18
CA GLN A 7 21.20 13.75 3.21
C GLN A 7 19.74 13.83 2.67
N GLY A 8 19.52 14.06 1.37
CA GLY A 8 18.20 14.33 0.78
C GLY A 8 17.63 15.73 1.10
N LEU A 9 16.41 16.01 0.62
CA LEU A 9 15.63 17.21 0.97
C LEU A 9 15.31 17.23 2.47
N PRO A 10 15.11 18.40 3.12
CA PRO A 10 14.64 18.42 4.51
C PRO A 10 13.22 17.88 4.63
N LEU A 11 12.83 17.47 5.84
CA LEU A 11 11.44 17.11 6.12
C LEU A 11 10.56 18.37 6.12
N PRO A 12 9.36 18.35 5.51
CA PRO A 12 8.42 19.46 5.59
C PRO A 12 8.04 19.77 7.04
N SER A 13 7.85 21.04 7.36
CA SER A 13 7.53 21.48 8.73
C SER A 13 6.18 20.98 9.25
N PHE A 14 5.27 20.59 8.35
CA PHE A 14 3.97 20.01 8.71
C PHE A 14 4.06 18.50 9.01
N TYR A 15 5.15 17.82 8.62
CA TYR A 15 5.30 16.39 8.85
C TYR A 15 5.66 16.12 10.30
N ASP A 16 4.84 15.30 10.97
CA ASP A 16 5.02 14.90 12.36
C ASP A 16 5.14 13.38 12.46
N GLU A 17 6.36 12.91 12.75
CA GLU A 17 6.68 11.49 12.90
C GLU A 17 5.97 10.82 14.09
N GLN A 18 5.43 11.60 15.04
CA GLN A 18 4.72 11.07 16.19
C GLN A 18 3.26 10.74 15.89
N GLN A 19 2.73 11.22 14.76
CA GLN A 19 1.33 11.01 14.37
C GLN A 19 1.12 9.77 13.50
N ILE A 20 2.16 9.06 13.08
CA ILE A 20 2.07 7.93 12.13
C ILE A 20 1.09 6.84 12.57
N ALA A 21 0.95 6.61 13.88
CA ALA A 21 0.03 5.61 14.44
C ALA A 21 -1.44 6.07 14.52
N ARG A 22 -1.81 7.18 13.88
CA ARG A 22 -3.16 7.76 13.93
C ARG A 22 -3.78 7.85 12.54
N VAL A 23 -5.11 7.91 12.52
CA VAL A 23 -5.90 8.23 11.32
C VAL A 23 -6.44 9.66 11.48
N TRP A 24 -6.26 10.49 10.46
CA TRP A 24 -6.77 11.86 10.41
C TRP A 24 -7.10 12.30 8.99
N ASP A 25 -7.90 13.37 8.90
CA ASP A 25 -8.25 14.02 7.63
C ASP A 25 -7.11 14.92 7.13
N ILE A 26 -6.72 14.72 5.86
CA ILE A 26 -5.59 15.44 5.26
C ILE A 26 -6.04 16.84 4.84
N GLN A 27 -5.26 17.85 5.24
CA GLN A 27 -5.49 19.26 4.88
C GLN A 27 -5.04 19.53 3.43
N TYR A 28 -5.71 18.92 2.45
CA TYR A 28 -5.32 18.91 1.04
C TYR A 28 -5.09 20.31 0.44
N CYS A 29 -5.97 21.27 0.71
CA CYS A 29 -5.82 22.63 0.20
C CYS A 29 -4.59 23.36 0.79
N ALA A 30 -4.16 23.02 2.01
CA ALA A 30 -2.94 23.54 2.60
C ALA A 30 -1.72 22.84 1.96
N ARG A 31 -1.72 21.51 1.92
CA ARG A 31 -0.64 20.72 1.32
C ARG A 31 -0.39 21.04 -0.15
N ALA A 32 -1.42 21.35 -0.93
CA ALA A 32 -1.29 21.77 -2.32
C ALA A 32 -0.55 23.12 -2.46
N ARG A 33 -0.80 24.05 -1.54
CA ARG A 33 -0.09 25.35 -1.50
C ARG A 33 1.36 25.14 -1.05
N ASP A 34 1.56 24.38 0.01
CA ASP A 34 2.88 24.03 0.55
C ASP A 34 3.74 23.35 -0.53
N ALA A 35 3.19 22.40 -1.28
CA ALA A 35 3.89 21.68 -2.35
C ALA A 35 4.34 22.61 -3.48
N LYS A 36 3.51 23.58 -3.87
CA LYS A 36 3.86 24.55 -4.91
C LYS A 36 5.03 25.44 -4.48
N LEU A 37 5.03 25.90 -3.23
CA LEU A 37 6.13 26.67 -2.66
C LEU A 37 7.38 25.82 -2.55
N TRP A 38 7.25 24.59 -2.04
CA TRP A 38 8.34 23.64 -1.89
C TRP A 38 9.04 23.32 -3.22
N ALA A 39 8.28 23.09 -4.29
CA ALA A 39 8.84 22.86 -5.61
C ALA A 39 9.64 24.07 -6.12
N ALA A 40 9.21 25.30 -5.81
CA ALA A 40 9.95 26.50 -6.17
C ALA A 40 11.21 26.71 -5.31
N ASP A 41 11.10 26.49 -4.00
CA ASP A 41 12.21 26.69 -3.04
C ASP A 41 13.38 25.73 -3.29
N TYR A 42 13.08 24.50 -3.73
CA TYR A 42 14.07 23.45 -3.99
C TYR A 42 14.29 23.17 -5.49
N ASP A 43 13.75 24.00 -6.38
CA ASP A 43 13.85 23.87 -7.85
C ASP A 43 13.48 22.46 -8.39
N ILE A 44 12.45 21.86 -7.79
CA ILE A 44 12.01 20.51 -8.14
C ILE A 44 11.24 20.53 -9.45
N GLN A 45 11.76 19.82 -10.44
CA GLN A 45 11.14 19.73 -11.76
C GLN A 45 10.00 18.69 -11.81
N PRO A 46 9.03 18.84 -12.73
CA PRO A 46 8.01 17.83 -12.98
C PRO A 46 8.62 16.48 -13.41
N SER A 47 8.02 15.36 -12.99
CA SER A 47 8.56 14.01 -13.27
C SER A 47 8.65 13.65 -14.75
N LEU A 48 7.87 14.32 -15.61
CA LEU A 48 7.93 14.15 -17.06
C LEU A 48 9.35 14.44 -17.60
N SER A 49 10.05 15.39 -16.97
CA SER A 49 11.40 15.81 -17.36
C SER A 49 12.51 14.83 -16.95
N ASP A 50 12.22 13.84 -16.10
CA ASP A 50 13.22 12.87 -15.63
C ASP A 50 13.79 12.03 -16.78
N GLN A 51 15.11 11.94 -16.87
CA GLN A 51 15.79 11.04 -17.81
C GLN A 51 15.79 9.58 -17.31
N THR A 52 16.01 9.40 -16.01
CA THR A 52 15.93 8.10 -15.33
C THR A 52 14.63 8.03 -14.56
N LYS A 53 13.80 7.03 -14.82
CA LYS A 53 12.50 6.86 -14.18
C LYS A 53 12.63 5.98 -12.94
N ILE A 54 12.28 6.51 -11.77
CA ILE A 54 12.29 5.78 -10.49
C ILE A 54 10.85 5.61 -10.01
N GLY A 55 10.41 4.36 -9.91
CA GLY A 55 9.08 4.01 -9.37
C GLY A 55 9.15 3.61 -7.91
N LEU A 56 8.28 4.16 -7.07
CA LEU A 56 8.04 3.71 -5.71
C LEU A 56 6.77 2.87 -5.66
N LEU A 57 6.91 1.59 -5.29
CA LEU A 57 5.81 0.64 -5.16
C LEU A 57 5.48 0.41 -3.69
N LEU A 58 4.31 0.87 -3.27
CA LEU A 58 3.73 0.65 -1.96
C LEU A 58 2.76 -0.52 -2.04
N ILE A 59 2.87 -1.46 -1.11
CA ILE A 59 2.05 -2.66 -1.04
C ILE A 59 1.45 -2.72 0.36
N ASP A 60 0.13 -2.80 0.45
CA ASP A 60 -0.61 -2.97 1.71
C ASP A 60 -0.34 -1.91 2.78
N VAL A 61 -0.09 -0.66 2.36
CA VAL A 61 0.13 0.45 3.28
C VAL A 61 -1.21 1.03 3.77
N GLN A 62 -2.09 0.14 4.23
CA GLN A 62 -3.47 0.44 4.61
C GLN A 62 -3.64 0.40 6.13
N ASN A 63 -4.61 1.16 6.65
CA ASN A 63 -4.86 1.26 8.09
C ASN A 63 -5.04 -0.11 8.75
N ALA A 64 -5.74 -1.04 8.07
CA ALA A 64 -5.95 -2.42 8.52
C ALA A 64 -4.68 -3.15 8.96
N PHE A 65 -3.54 -2.83 8.35
CA PHE A 65 -2.26 -3.50 8.57
C PHE A 65 -1.25 -2.64 9.33
N CYS A 66 -1.39 -1.33 9.27
CA CYS A 66 -0.34 -0.40 9.68
C CYS A 66 -0.67 0.44 10.92
N ILE A 67 -1.93 0.53 11.31
CA ILE A 67 -2.36 1.30 12.48
C ILE A 67 -2.69 0.35 13.64
N PRO A 68 -2.19 0.60 14.87
CA PRO A 68 -2.57 -0.19 16.03
C PRO A 68 -4.09 -0.26 16.21
N ASP A 69 -4.57 -1.34 16.80
CA ASP A 69 -5.98 -1.62 17.08
C ASP A 69 -6.89 -1.87 15.85
N PHE A 70 -6.35 -1.79 14.63
CA PHE A 70 -7.04 -2.27 13.42
C PHE A 70 -6.93 -3.79 13.22
N ASP A 71 -7.76 -4.34 12.34
CA ASP A 71 -8.11 -5.76 12.29
C ASP A 71 -6.95 -6.74 12.09
N LEU A 72 -5.90 -6.35 11.36
CA LEU A 72 -4.74 -7.18 11.06
C LEU A 72 -3.43 -6.38 11.21
N PHE A 73 -3.30 -5.63 12.30
CA PHE A 73 -2.12 -4.83 12.57
C PHE A 73 -0.84 -5.67 12.60
N VAL A 74 0.13 -5.28 11.78
CA VAL A 74 1.44 -5.94 11.64
C VAL A 74 2.41 -5.33 12.67
N SER A 75 2.31 -5.86 13.90
CA SER A 75 3.12 -5.41 15.04
C SER A 75 4.61 -5.76 14.92
N GLY A 76 4.94 -6.86 14.23
CA GLY A 76 6.32 -7.34 14.09
C GLY A 76 7.01 -7.60 15.44
N ALA A 77 8.34 -7.69 15.43
CA ALA A 77 9.11 -7.99 16.65
C ALA A 77 9.14 -6.83 17.66
N SER A 78 9.06 -5.58 17.20
CA SER A 78 9.05 -4.38 18.07
C SER A 78 7.68 -4.12 18.72
N GLY A 79 6.62 -4.78 18.25
CA GLY A 79 5.25 -4.46 18.62
C GLY A 79 4.66 -3.29 17.82
N MET A 80 5.49 -2.52 17.11
CA MET A 80 5.12 -1.31 16.36
C MET A 80 5.72 -1.27 14.95
N ALA A 81 6.17 -2.41 14.41
CA ALA A 81 7.00 -2.48 13.21
C ALA A 81 6.37 -1.75 12.01
N ALA A 82 5.07 -1.93 11.75
CA ALA A 82 4.41 -1.24 10.64
C ALA A 82 4.33 0.29 10.83
N VAL A 83 4.24 0.80 12.06
CA VAL A 83 4.30 2.24 12.34
C VAL A 83 5.70 2.77 12.09
N GLU A 84 6.72 2.05 12.57
CA GLU A 84 8.13 2.40 12.38
C GLU A 84 8.53 2.36 10.89
N ASP A 85 8.01 1.39 10.13
CA ASP A 85 8.19 1.31 8.68
C ASP A 85 7.54 2.51 7.98
N ASN A 86 6.33 2.90 8.38
CA ASN A 86 5.66 4.06 7.80
C ASN A 86 6.33 5.40 8.16
N GLN A 87 6.94 5.52 9.35
CA GLN A 87 7.81 6.66 9.71
C GLN A 87 8.98 6.78 8.73
N ARG A 88 9.69 5.68 8.51
CA ARG A 88 10.82 5.61 7.58
C ARG A 88 10.39 5.85 6.12
N LEU A 89 9.26 5.27 5.70
CA LEU A 89 8.70 5.45 4.36
C LEU A 89 8.32 6.91 4.08
N CYS A 90 7.56 7.55 4.97
CA CYS A 90 7.19 8.96 4.80
C CYS A 90 8.45 9.83 4.73
N SER A 91 9.39 9.58 5.65
CA SER A 91 10.66 10.29 5.64
C SER A 91 11.44 10.08 4.35
N PHE A 92 11.45 8.87 3.80
CA PHE A 92 12.09 8.57 2.51
C PHE A 92 11.41 9.32 1.36
N ILE A 93 10.08 9.29 1.28
CA ILE A 93 9.33 10.01 0.24
C ILE A 93 9.66 11.49 0.26
N TYR A 94 9.59 12.13 1.44
CA TYR A 94 9.88 13.56 1.57
C TYR A 94 11.32 13.94 1.22
N ARG A 95 12.30 13.12 1.65
CA ARG A 95 13.72 13.35 1.35
C ARG A 95 14.08 13.17 -0.11
N HIS A 96 13.27 12.45 -0.88
CA HIS A 96 13.55 12.07 -2.27
C HIS A 96 12.45 12.49 -3.25
N LEU A 97 11.66 13.52 -2.91
CA LEU A 97 10.60 14.03 -3.78
C LEU A 97 11.10 14.36 -5.19
N ASP A 98 12.31 14.89 -5.30
CA ASP A 98 12.97 15.29 -6.54
C ASP A 98 13.51 14.13 -7.38
N MET A 99 13.60 12.92 -6.79
CA MET A 99 14.12 11.72 -7.43
C MET A 99 13.02 10.74 -7.82
N ILE A 100 11.95 10.65 -7.03
CA ILE A 100 10.85 9.70 -7.29
C ILE A 100 10.02 10.22 -8.47
N THR A 101 9.96 9.43 -9.55
CA THR A 101 9.18 9.76 -10.75
C THR A 101 7.72 9.40 -10.57
N ASP A 102 7.44 8.14 -10.24
CA ASP A 102 6.10 7.56 -10.17
C ASP A 102 5.88 6.88 -8.83
N THR A 103 4.67 7.00 -8.28
CA THR A 103 4.25 6.32 -7.05
C THR A 103 3.06 5.41 -7.33
N PHE A 104 3.11 4.19 -6.81
CA PHE A 104 2.10 3.15 -7.02
C PHE A 104 1.66 2.60 -5.67
N ALA A 105 0.37 2.66 -5.36
CA ALA A 105 -0.22 2.06 -4.17
C ALA A 105 -1.06 0.85 -4.57
N LEU A 106 -0.57 -0.34 -4.24
CA LEU A 106 -1.28 -1.61 -4.43
C LEU A 106 -2.03 -1.96 -3.16
N LEU A 107 -3.36 -1.94 -3.26
CA LEU A 107 -4.27 -2.13 -2.14
C LEU A 107 -4.75 -3.58 -2.09
N ASN A 108 -4.64 -4.18 -0.91
CA ASN A 108 -5.41 -5.36 -0.57
C ASN A 108 -6.87 -4.94 -0.38
N THR A 109 -7.74 -5.40 -1.27
CA THR A 109 -9.14 -4.96 -1.34
C THR A 109 -10.04 -6.18 -1.33
N HIS A 110 -10.94 -6.24 -0.37
CA HIS A 110 -11.93 -7.30 -0.27
C HIS A 110 -13.34 -6.74 -0.24
N LEU A 111 -14.26 -7.34 -0.99
CA LEU A 111 -15.69 -7.25 -0.68
C LEU A 111 -16.00 -8.19 0.49
N MET A 112 -17.07 -7.90 1.24
CA MET A 112 -17.42 -8.63 2.48
C MET A 112 -17.46 -10.17 2.34
N TYR A 113 -17.85 -10.69 1.18
CA TYR A 113 -17.95 -12.14 0.94
C TYR A 113 -16.78 -12.73 0.15
N GLN A 114 -15.78 -11.93 -0.23
CA GLN A 114 -14.60 -12.39 -0.97
C GLN A 114 -13.48 -12.86 -0.04
N GLN A 115 -13.44 -12.36 1.19
CA GLN A 115 -12.42 -12.78 2.15
C GLN A 115 -12.74 -14.19 2.64
N LEU A 116 -11.74 -15.09 2.57
CA LEU A 116 -11.83 -16.45 3.09
C LEU A 116 -11.97 -16.39 4.62
N TYR A 117 -13.22 -16.39 5.05
CA TYR A 117 -13.60 -16.22 6.45
C TYR A 117 -14.01 -17.56 7.06
N PRO A 118 -13.71 -17.84 8.35
CA PRO A 118 -14.29 -18.97 9.04
C PRO A 118 -15.81 -18.80 9.15
N SER A 119 -16.57 -19.64 8.45
CA SER A 119 -18.00 -19.80 8.69
C SER A 119 -18.23 -20.44 10.06
N SER A 120 -18.16 -19.64 11.12
CA SER A 120 -18.57 -19.97 12.49
C SER A 120 -17.97 -21.23 13.15
N LEU A 121 -16.99 -21.92 12.56
CA LEU A 121 -16.43 -23.16 13.12
C LEU A 121 -14.90 -23.24 13.22
N HIS A 122 -14.14 -22.26 12.71
CA HIS A 122 -12.67 -22.32 12.74
C HIS A 122 -12.05 -21.05 13.34
N LYS A 123 -10.95 -21.24 14.08
CA LYS A 123 -10.17 -20.16 14.67
C LYS A 123 -9.45 -19.38 13.55
N PRO A 124 -9.32 -18.04 13.64
CA PRO A 124 -8.45 -17.30 12.73
C PRO A 124 -7.02 -17.89 12.78
N PHE A 125 -6.30 -17.84 11.65
CA PHE A 125 -4.97 -18.43 11.46
C PHE A 125 -4.91 -19.97 11.36
N CYS A 126 -5.96 -20.62 10.84
CA CYS A 126 -5.88 -22.05 10.49
C CYS A 126 -5.49 -22.27 9.02
N ASP A 127 -4.61 -23.24 8.79
CA ASP A 127 -4.36 -23.79 7.46
C ASP A 127 -5.58 -24.62 7.02
N VAL A 128 -6.15 -24.28 5.87
CA VAL A 128 -7.33 -24.97 5.33
C VAL A 128 -6.96 -26.17 4.44
N SER A 129 -5.66 -26.42 4.22
CA SER A 129 -5.17 -27.52 3.36
C SER A 129 -5.52 -28.92 3.87
N ASN A 130 -5.79 -29.08 5.18
CA ASN A 130 -5.95 -30.38 5.84
C ASN A 130 -7.36 -30.68 6.37
N ASN A 131 -8.37 -29.87 6.06
CA ASN A 131 -9.74 -30.20 6.47
C ASN A 131 -10.36 -31.24 5.52
N GLU A 132 -10.63 -32.40 6.09
CA GLU A 132 -11.24 -33.59 5.49
C GLU A 132 -12.35 -33.28 4.46
N LYS A 133 -12.18 -33.84 3.25
CA LYS A 133 -13.22 -34.16 2.25
C LYS A 133 -14.36 -33.15 2.10
N LEU A 134 -14.13 -32.08 1.33
CA LEU A 134 -15.20 -31.57 0.48
C LEU A 134 -15.24 -32.44 -0.78
N GLU A 135 -16.33 -33.21 -0.93
CA GLU A 135 -16.55 -34.07 -2.10
C GLU A 135 -16.58 -33.24 -3.38
N SER A 136 -15.64 -33.58 -4.25
CA SER A 136 -15.41 -33.09 -5.60
C SER A 136 -16.66 -33.10 -6.47
N SER A 137 -16.97 -31.99 -7.16
CA SER A 137 -17.38 -32.05 -8.57
C SER A 137 -17.52 -30.66 -9.23
N ASN A 138 -16.59 -30.40 -10.14
CA ASN A 138 -16.67 -29.51 -11.31
C ASN A 138 -17.06 -28.03 -11.06
N VAL A 139 -16.05 -27.15 -10.97
CA VAL A 139 -16.24 -25.69 -11.00
C VAL A 139 -16.72 -25.23 -12.39
N ARG A 140 -18.03 -25.05 -12.52
CA ARG A 140 -18.64 -24.14 -13.50
C ARG A 140 -19.28 -23.00 -12.71
N GLN A 141 -18.90 -21.75 -12.97
CA GLN A 141 -19.56 -20.59 -12.38
C GLN A 141 -21.02 -20.53 -12.86
N GLU A 142 -21.94 -21.08 -12.08
CA GLU A 142 -23.37 -20.82 -12.25
C GLU A 142 -23.87 -19.95 -11.09
N ASN A 143 -24.42 -18.79 -11.46
CA ASN A 143 -25.20 -17.94 -10.56
C ASN A 143 -26.46 -18.70 -10.11
N LYS A 144 -26.34 -19.49 -9.03
CA LYS A 144 -27.49 -20.03 -8.31
C LYS A 144 -27.38 -19.66 -6.84
N GLY A 145 -28.15 -18.64 -6.47
CA GLY A 145 -28.65 -18.37 -5.12
C GLY A 145 -27.69 -18.61 -3.94
N ASN A 146 -27.05 -17.53 -3.50
CA ASN A 146 -26.64 -17.30 -2.11
C ASN A 146 -25.72 -18.32 -1.39
N ARG A 147 -24.90 -19.10 -2.11
CA ARG A 147 -23.82 -19.85 -1.46
C ARG A 147 -22.51 -19.71 -2.24
N TYR A 148 -21.57 -18.94 -1.67
CA TYR A 148 -20.19 -18.85 -2.16
C TYR A 148 -19.42 -20.08 -1.69
N GLY A 149 -19.26 -21.07 -2.58
CA GLY A 149 -18.29 -22.15 -2.41
C GLY A 149 -17.09 -21.89 -3.32
N ILE A 150 -15.87 -22.02 -2.77
CA ILE A 150 -14.61 -21.93 -3.52
C ILE A 150 -14.03 -23.34 -3.53
N GLU A 151 -13.91 -23.97 -4.70
CA GLU A 151 -13.14 -25.22 -4.89
C GLU A 151 -11.69 -24.84 -5.21
N ILE A 152 -10.72 -25.48 -4.54
CA ILE A 152 -9.28 -25.18 -4.61
C ILE A 152 -8.59 -26.37 -5.30
N ASP A 153 -7.77 -26.09 -6.31
CA ASP A 153 -7.02 -27.08 -7.10
C ASP A 153 -5.89 -27.73 -6.27
N GLU A 154 -5.51 -28.98 -6.57
CA GLU A 154 -4.63 -29.84 -5.74
C GLU A 154 -3.19 -29.32 -5.54
N ASP A 155 -2.76 -28.28 -6.28
CA ASP A 155 -1.51 -27.55 -6.06
C ASP A 155 -1.63 -26.49 -4.94
N VAL A 156 -2.24 -26.86 -3.80
CA VAL A 156 -2.63 -25.94 -2.72
C VAL A 156 -1.39 -25.40 -1.99
N CYS A 157 -1.02 -24.15 -2.28
CA CYS A 157 -0.29 -23.33 -1.32
C CYS A 157 -1.12 -23.29 -0.02
N SER A 158 -0.53 -23.65 1.12
CA SER A 158 -1.18 -23.60 2.44
C SER A 158 -1.97 -22.30 2.58
N MET A 159 -3.29 -22.41 2.64
CA MET A 159 -4.17 -21.26 2.60
C MET A 159 -4.53 -20.89 4.03
N VAL A 160 -4.22 -19.65 4.42
CA VAL A 160 -4.48 -19.14 5.77
C VAL A 160 -5.81 -18.41 5.78
N GLN A 161 -6.68 -18.73 6.74
CA GLN A 161 -7.86 -17.92 7.03
C GLN A 161 -7.46 -16.66 7.82
N TRP A 162 -7.84 -15.49 7.30
CA TRP A 162 -7.52 -14.19 7.88
C TRP A 162 -8.77 -13.53 8.51
N PRO A 163 -8.62 -12.73 9.59
CA PRO A 163 -9.72 -11.90 10.12
C PRO A 163 -10.17 -10.87 9.09
N TYR A 164 -11.41 -10.37 9.18
CA TYR A 164 -11.89 -9.35 8.26
C TYR A 164 -10.94 -8.15 8.23
N SER A 165 -10.40 -7.79 7.07
CA SER A 165 -9.39 -6.72 6.95
C SER A 165 -9.38 -6.17 5.54
N GLY A 166 -9.09 -4.88 5.34
CA GLY A 166 -9.02 -4.28 4.00
C GLY A 166 -10.34 -4.34 3.23
N LEU A 167 -11.48 -4.28 3.93
CA LEU A 167 -12.80 -4.27 3.33
C LEU A 167 -13.02 -2.96 2.56
N LEU A 168 -13.35 -3.07 1.27
CA LEU A 168 -13.57 -1.91 0.39
C LEU A 168 -14.53 -0.91 1.03
N ALA A 169 -14.13 0.37 1.03
CA ALA A 169 -14.84 1.50 1.65
C ALA A 169 -14.88 1.53 3.19
N GLY A 170 -14.24 0.56 3.87
CA GLY A 170 -13.99 0.64 5.31
C GLY A 170 -12.79 1.54 5.64
N GLU A 171 -12.75 2.08 6.85
CA GLU A 171 -11.63 2.90 7.33
C GLU A 171 -10.29 2.14 7.29
N GLY A 172 -10.33 0.82 7.55
CA GLY A 172 -9.19 -0.08 7.44
C GLY A 172 -8.65 -0.25 6.01
N HIS A 173 -9.46 0.05 4.98
CA HIS A 173 -9.05 -0.06 3.58
C HIS A 173 -8.31 1.18 3.07
N SER A 174 -8.53 2.34 3.68
CA SER A 174 -7.78 3.56 3.35
C SER A 174 -6.29 3.40 3.63
N LEU A 175 -5.47 4.20 2.94
CA LEU A 175 -4.05 4.31 3.25
C LEU A 175 -3.84 4.87 4.66
N VAL A 176 -2.66 4.63 5.22
CA VAL A 176 -2.16 5.36 6.39
C VAL A 176 -2.15 6.86 6.08
N SER A 177 -2.78 7.67 6.94
CA SER A 177 -2.95 9.12 6.71
C SER A 177 -1.64 9.85 6.40
N SER A 178 -0.54 9.54 7.11
CA SER A 178 0.77 10.15 6.80
C SER A 178 1.29 9.80 5.42
N VAL A 179 1.04 8.59 4.95
CA VAL A 179 1.47 8.09 3.65
C VAL A 179 0.62 8.69 2.55
N GLU A 180 -0.70 8.78 2.76
CA GLU A 180 -1.63 9.52 1.89
C GLU A 180 -1.18 10.98 1.72
N GLU A 181 -0.84 11.67 2.82
CA GLU A 181 -0.34 13.05 2.78
C GLU A 181 0.97 13.15 1.99
N ALA A 182 1.92 12.23 2.21
CA ALA A 182 3.21 12.21 1.51
C ALA A 182 3.07 11.94 0.00
N LEU A 183 2.20 11.01 -0.39
CA LEU A 183 1.90 10.67 -1.79
C LEU A 183 1.18 11.82 -2.50
N PHE A 184 0.23 12.46 -1.82
CA PHE A 184 -0.43 13.66 -2.33
C PHE A 184 0.58 14.80 -2.52
N PHE A 185 1.43 15.05 -1.52
CA PHE A 185 2.45 16.09 -1.59
C PHE A 185 3.43 15.83 -2.75
N HIS A 186 3.91 14.59 -2.89
CA HIS A 186 4.71 14.16 -4.05
C HIS A 186 3.99 14.44 -5.37
N SER A 187 2.72 14.04 -5.49
CA SER A 187 1.93 14.25 -6.71
C SER A 187 1.85 15.73 -7.08
N MET A 188 1.69 16.62 -6.10
CA MET A 188 1.62 18.06 -6.29
C MET A 188 2.97 18.68 -6.65
N VAL A 189 4.05 18.28 -5.98
CA VAL A 189 5.42 18.74 -6.26
C VAL A 189 5.88 18.29 -7.65
N ARG A 190 5.58 17.04 -8.02
CA ARG A 190 6.10 16.39 -9.23
C ARG A 190 5.13 16.42 -10.42
N GLN A 191 3.93 16.96 -10.21
CA GLN A 191 2.86 17.04 -11.21
C GLN A 191 2.53 15.67 -11.83
N ASN A 192 2.53 14.63 -10.99
CA ASN A 192 2.29 13.26 -11.42
C ASN A 192 1.54 12.50 -10.32
N SER A 193 0.27 12.18 -10.58
CA SER A 193 -0.59 11.52 -9.61
C SER A 193 -0.10 10.11 -9.25
N THR A 194 -0.23 9.75 -7.98
CA THR A 194 -0.12 8.36 -7.52
C THR A 194 -1.13 7.46 -8.22
N TYR A 195 -0.68 6.28 -8.62
CA TYR A 195 -1.52 5.24 -9.19
C TYR A 195 -2.01 4.29 -8.11
N PHE A 196 -3.32 4.11 -8.02
CA PHE A 196 -3.94 3.15 -7.12
C PHE A 196 -4.40 1.94 -7.92
N SER A 197 -4.14 0.74 -7.40
CA SER A 197 -4.62 -0.49 -8.04
C SER A 197 -4.92 -1.55 -6.99
N ILE A 198 -5.88 -2.41 -7.30
CA ILE A 198 -6.22 -3.57 -6.48
C ILE A 198 -5.20 -4.67 -6.78
N LYS A 199 -4.69 -5.32 -5.73
CA LYS A 199 -3.83 -6.49 -5.88
C LYS A 199 -4.46 -7.53 -6.82
N GLY A 200 -3.68 -7.99 -7.79
CA GLY A 200 -4.14 -8.88 -8.86
C GLY A 200 -4.30 -8.20 -10.23
N ASP A 201 -4.44 -6.87 -10.28
CA ASP A 201 -4.57 -6.10 -11.53
C ASP A 201 -3.27 -5.38 -11.97
N VAL A 202 -2.15 -5.70 -11.31
CA VAL A 202 -0.84 -5.03 -11.49
C VAL A 202 -0.32 -5.08 -12.94
N LYS A 203 -0.70 -6.13 -13.70
CA LYS A 203 -0.22 -6.35 -15.07
C LYS A 203 -0.59 -5.23 -16.04
N ASN A 204 -1.66 -4.48 -15.76
CA ASN A 204 -2.11 -3.38 -16.61
C ASN A 204 -1.38 -2.07 -16.27
N VAL A 205 -1.10 -1.82 -14.99
CA VAL A 205 -0.53 -0.57 -14.49
C VAL A 205 0.91 -0.32 -14.98
N LEU A 206 1.75 -1.35 -14.99
CA LEU A 206 3.18 -1.19 -15.33
C LEU A 206 3.44 -1.16 -16.84
N LYS A 207 2.55 -1.74 -17.66
CA LYS A 207 2.72 -1.80 -19.12
C LYS A 207 2.45 -0.46 -19.80
N ASP A 208 1.49 0.32 -19.29
CA ASP A 208 1.02 1.53 -19.96
C ASP A 208 2.01 2.71 -19.87
N ARG A 209 2.95 2.69 -18.92
CA ARG A 209 3.90 3.80 -18.67
C ARG A 209 5.29 3.60 -19.28
N LYS A 210 5.55 2.49 -19.99
CA LYS A 210 6.88 2.14 -20.54
C LYS A 210 8.02 2.25 -19.51
N MET A 211 7.74 1.94 -18.25
CA MET A 211 8.78 1.87 -17.23
C MET A 211 9.70 0.70 -17.56
N GLY A 212 10.98 0.99 -17.80
CA GLY A 212 12.01 -0.01 -18.06
C GLY A 212 12.32 -0.87 -16.84
N LEU A 213 13.36 -1.71 -16.96
CA LEU A 213 13.84 -2.70 -15.99
C LEU A 213 13.66 -2.25 -14.52
N PHE A 214 12.80 -2.93 -13.78
CA PHE A 214 12.60 -2.69 -12.36
C PHE A 214 13.74 -3.34 -11.58
N HIS A 215 14.54 -2.54 -10.89
CA HIS A 215 15.35 -3.04 -9.78
C HIS A 215 14.44 -3.08 -8.56
N PHE A 216 13.84 -4.25 -8.30
CA PHE A 216 13.17 -4.50 -7.03
C PHE A 216 14.24 -4.58 -5.95
N VAL A 217 14.29 -3.57 -5.08
CA VAL A 217 15.05 -3.62 -3.85
C VAL A 217 14.02 -3.91 -2.76
N PRO A 218 13.91 -5.16 -2.28
CA PRO A 218 13.08 -5.45 -1.12
C PRO A 218 13.60 -4.59 0.03
N TRP A 219 12.71 -3.81 0.62
CA TRP A 219 13.04 -2.92 1.73
C TRP A 219 12.84 -3.61 3.09
N ILE A 220 12.35 -4.86 3.08
CA ILE A 220 12.35 -5.76 4.24
C ILE A 220 13.76 -6.36 4.32
N GLU A 221 14.45 -6.09 5.43
CA GLU A 221 15.84 -6.48 5.76
C GLU A 221 16.95 -5.52 5.31
N LYS A 222 17.16 -4.47 6.11
CA LYS A 222 18.45 -4.12 6.74
C LYS A 222 18.29 -2.74 7.38
N TYR A 223 17.91 -2.69 8.66
CA TYR A 223 18.45 -1.84 9.74
C TYR A 223 17.81 -2.27 11.06
#